data_AF-D8QSY0-F1
#
_entry.id   AF-D8QSY0-F1
#
_cell.length_a   1.000
_cell.length_b   1.000
_cell.length_c   1.000
_cell.angle_alpha   90.00
_cell.angle_beta   90.00
_cell.angle_gamma   90.00
#
_symmetry.space_group_name_H-M   'P 1'
#
loop_
_entity.id
_entity.type
_entity.pdbx_description
1 polymer ?
#
loop_
_entity_poly.entity_id
_entity_poly.type
_entity_poly.pdbx_seq_one_letter_code
_entity_poly.pdbx_strand_id
1 'polypeptide(L)'
;MPQRDVISSTALIAAYSRNGRQIRARGIFDATIEKNVVTWTTLIAGYAHTGHAHESLDAFHDMKINGQDPNPISFMSVLVACSHIGMVSLALHYFIQMVADYGLEPWREHYCTLIDILARSGQASRADDLVKNMPFEPDRVSWGALLGGCSRATNTNYIAALAAQNMLVLAPGDGAPYVLLANYSEESSKL
;
A
#
# COMPACT_ATOMS: atom_id res chain seq x y z
N MET A 1 17.75 21.92 27.96
CA MET A 1 17.12 20.58 27.81
C MET A 1 18.07 19.71 27.03
N PRO A 2 18.29 18.43 27.38
CA PRO A 2 19.19 17.58 26.61
C PRO A 2 18.59 17.43 25.21
N GLN A 3 19.38 17.70 24.17
CA GLN A 3 19.00 17.45 22.78
C GLN A 3 18.60 15.97 22.68
N ARG A 4 17.34 15.72 22.34
CA ARG A 4 16.93 14.36 21.94
C ARG A 4 17.56 14.10 20.59
N ASP A 5 18.43 13.10 20.55
CA ASP A 5 19.02 12.60 19.31
C ASP A 5 17.90 12.09 18.39
N VAL A 6 18.07 12.28 17.08
CA VAL A 6 17.12 11.95 16.01
C VAL A 6 16.68 10.50 16.12
N ILE A 7 17.60 9.59 16.46
CA ILE A 7 17.31 8.16 16.65
C ILE A 7 16.26 7.95 17.75
N SER A 8 16.44 8.61 18.90
CA SER A 8 15.52 8.51 20.04
C SER A 8 14.15 9.10 19.71
N SER A 9 14.11 10.23 18.99
CA SER A 9 12.87 10.85 18.54
C SER A 9 12.13 9.95 17.54
N THR A 10 12.83 9.39 16.55
CA THR A 10 12.26 8.45 15.57
C THR A 10 11.67 7.21 16.25
N ALA A 11 12.38 6.62 17.22
CA ALA A 11 11.87 5.49 17.99
C ALA A 11 10.57 5.84 18.75
N LEU A 12 10.51 7.04 19.35
CA LEU A 12 9.32 7.50 20.05
C LEU A 12 8.16 7.78 19.07
N ILE A 13 8.43 8.38 17.91
CA ILE A 13 7.41 8.61 16.87
C ILE A 13 6.81 7.26 16.45
N ALA A 14 7.64 6.26 16.15
CA ALA A 14 7.18 4.92 15.80
C ALA A 14 6.32 4.29 16.92
N ALA A 15 6.78 4.39 18.17
CA ALA A 15 6.05 3.83 19.31
C ALA A 15 4.70 4.52 19.53
N TYR A 16 4.63 5.85 19.43
CA TYR A 16 3.38 6.58 19.60
C TYR A 16 2.40 6.35 18.44
N SER A 17 2.90 6.32 17.20
CA SER A 17 2.06 6.01 16.03
C SER A 17 1.42 4.63 16.14
N ARG A 18 2.20 3.59 16.47
CA ARG A 18 1.68 2.21 16.63
C ARG A 18 0.61 2.06 17.71
N ASN A 19 0.60 2.95 18.70
CA ASN A 19 -0.39 2.95 19.79
C ASN A 19 -1.57 3.88 19.54
N GLY A 20 -1.76 4.39 18.31
CA GLY A 20 -2.86 5.30 18.00
C GLY A 20 -2.74 6.65 18.71
N ARG A 21 -1.52 7.11 19.00
CA ARG A 21 -1.26 8.39 19.69
C ARG A 21 -0.61 9.38 18.74
N GLN A 22 -1.26 9.62 17.61
CA GLN A 22 -0.78 10.42 16.48
C GLN A 22 -0.43 11.86 16.90
N ILE A 23 -1.23 12.48 17.78
CA ILE A 23 -0.95 13.82 18.31
C ILE A 23 0.41 13.85 19.03
N ARG A 24 0.73 12.82 19.81
CA ARG A 24 2.02 12.72 20.51
C ARG A 24 3.16 12.43 19.54
N ALA A 25 2.95 11.55 18.56
CA ALA A 25 3.93 11.28 17.52
C ALA A 25 4.28 12.56 16.75
N ARG A 26 3.26 13.33 16.34
CA ARG A 26 3.44 14.62 15.66
C ARG A 26 4.15 15.65 16.53
N GLY A 27 3.77 15.78 17.81
CA GLY A 27 4.45 16.71 18.72
C GLY A 27 5.94 16.42 18.90
N ILE A 28 6.34 15.14 18.92
CA ILE A 28 7.76 14.74 18.98
C ILE A 28 8.46 15.02 17.66
N PHE A 29 7.79 14.73 16.55
CA PHE A 29 8.28 15.05 15.22
C PHE A 29 8.57 16.56 15.08
N ASP A 30 7.60 17.41 15.42
CA ASP A 30 7.75 18.86 15.31
C ASP A 30 8.91 19.37 16.20
N ALA A 31 9.05 18.82 17.41
CA ALA A 31 10.14 19.15 18.34
C ALA A 31 11.53 18.60 17.92
N THR A 32 11.62 17.73 16.92
CA THR A 32 12.89 17.20 16.42
C THR A 32 13.56 18.27 15.55
N ILE A 33 14.76 18.73 15.93
CA ILE A 33 15.45 19.82 15.22
C ILE A 33 15.92 19.36 13.84
N GLU A 34 16.66 18.24 13.78
CA GLU A 34 17.17 17.67 12.54
C GLU A 34 16.29 16.50 12.09
N LYS A 35 15.41 16.76 11.13
CA LYS A 35 14.55 15.73 10.54
C LYS A 35 15.21 15.20 9.27
N ASN A 36 15.56 13.92 9.26
CA ASN A 36 16.04 13.24 8.07
C ASN A 36 14.93 12.38 7.45
N VAL A 37 15.24 11.76 6.30
CA VAL A 37 14.35 10.83 5.59
C VAL A 37 13.76 9.74 6.51
N VAL A 38 14.52 9.22 7.48
CA VAL A 38 14.04 8.20 8.42
C VAL A 38 12.98 8.76 9.36
N THR A 39 13.17 9.98 9.86
CA THR A 39 12.18 10.65 10.73
C THR A 39 10.88 10.93 9.98
N TRP A 40 10.96 11.39 8.73
CA TRP A 40 9.79 11.63 7.87
C TRP A 40 9.05 10.34 7.53
N THR A 41 9.76 9.35 7.00
CA THR A 41 9.17 8.04 6.63
C THR A 41 8.49 7.36 7.82
N THR A 42 9.05 7.49 9.02
CA THR A 42 8.45 6.94 10.24
C THR A 42 7.12 7.62 10.59
N LEU A 43 7.03 8.94 10.43
CA LEU A 43 5.77 9.67 10.65
C LEU A 43 4.72 9.29 9.59
N ILE A 44 5.10 9.31 8.31
CA ILE A 44 4.23 9.00 7.17
C ILE A 44 3.66 7.57 7.30
N ALA A 45 4.52 6.57 7.52
CA ALA A 45 4.09 5.19 7.73
C ALA A 45 3.16 5.05 8.95
N GLY A 46 3.47 5.78 10.03
CA GLY A 46 2.64 5.80 11.23
C GLY A 46 1.21 6.28 10.94
N TYR A 47 1.05 7.34 10.15
CA TYR A 47 -0.26 7.82 9.72
C TYR A 47 -0.97 6.84 8.78
N ALA A 48 -0.27 6.35 7.75
CA ALA A 48 -0.82 5.42 6.76
C ALA A 48 -1.41 4.16 7.42
N HIS A 49 -0.67 3.51 8.31
CA HIS A 49 -1.08 2.25 8.93
C HIS A 49 -2.15 2.41 10.03
N THR A 50 -2.44 3.64 10.46
CA THR A 50 -3.43 3.90 11.50
C THR A 50 -4.68 4.60 10.98
N GLY A 51 -4.89 4.59 9.67
CA GLY A 51 -6.09 5.15 9.03
C GLY A 51 -6.09 6.67 8.89
N HIS A 52 -4.97 7.34 9.14
CA HIS A 52 -4.83 8.80 9.00
C HIS A 52 -4.25 9.13 7.61
N ALA A 53 -4.98 8.71 6.57
CA ALA A 53 -4.47 8.73 5.20
C ALA A 53 -4.16 10.15 4.70
N HIS A 54 -4.99 11.14 5.03
CA HIS A 54 -4.76 12.52 4.62
C HIS A 54 -3.51 13.10 5.28
N GLU A 55 -3.33 12.87 6.57
CA GLU A 55 -2.14 13.31 7.31
C GLU A 55 -0.86 12.63 6.80
N SER A 56 -0.96 11.38 6.33
CA SER A 56 0.14 10.69 5.66
C SER A 56 0.53 11.38 4.35
N LEU A 57 -0.45 11.79 3.54
CA LEU A 57 -0.21 12.46 2.26
C LEU A 57 0.35 13.87 2.47
N ASP A 58 -0.19 14.61 3.44
CA ASP A 58 0.30 15.93 3.81
C ASP A 58 1.74 15.86 4.32
N ALA A 59 2.06 14.90 5.21
CA ALA A 59 3.42 14.70 5.70
C ALA A 59 4.40 14.32 4.57
N PHE A 60 3.96 13.56 3.57
CA PHE A 60 4.78 13.25 2.39
C PHE A 60 5.00 14.47 1.50
N HIS A 61 4.00 15.35 1.37
CA HIS A 61 4.16 16.63 0.67
C HIS A 61 5.14 17.55 1.41
N ASP A 62 4.99 17.68 2.72
CA ASP A 62 5.87 18.46 3.59
C ASP A 62 7.32 17.96 3.51
N MET A 63 7.53 16.64 3.49
CA MET A 63 8.86 16.03 3.32
C MET A 63 9.57 16.58 2.08
N LYS A 64 8.86 16.64 0.94
CA LYS A 64 9.40 17.17 -0.33
C LYS A 64 9.67 18.68 -0.25
N ILE A 65 8.76 19.46 0.34
CA ILE A 65 8.95 20.92 0.53
C ILE A 65 10.19 21.21 1.39
N ASN A 66 10.46 20.37 2.39
CA ASN A 66 11.63 20.48 3.27
C ASN A 66 12.92 19.93 2.62
N GLY A 67 12.91 19.66 1.31
CA GLY A 67 14.10 19.22 0.56
C GLY A 67 14.59 17.82 0.95
N GLN A 68 13.73 16.99 1.54
CA GLN A 68 14.05 15.59 1.81
C GLN A 68 13.51 14.73 0.67
N ASP A 69 14.42 14.04 -0.01
CA ASP A 69 14.04 13.15 -1.11
C ASP A 69 13.28 11.92 -0.58
N PRO A 70 12.07 11.66 -1.10
CA PRO A 70 11.37 10.41 -0.91
C PRO A 70 12.24 9.19 -1.22
N ASN A 71 12.01 8.12 -0.47
CA ASN A 71 12.58 6.80 -0.72
C ASN A 71 11.46 5.76 -0.96
N PRO A 72 11.78 4.51 -1.34
CA PRO A 72 10.74 3.50 -1.59
C PRO A 72 9.79 3.29 -0.40
N ILE A 73 10.28 3.38 0.84
CA ILE A 73 9.44 3.23 2.05
C ILE A 73 8.40 4.36 2.18
N SER A 74 8.79 5.61 1.88
CA SER A 74 7.85 6.73 1.88
C SER A 74 6.78 6.58 0.79
N PHE A 75 7.17 6.11 -0.40
CA PHE A 75 6.23 5.82 -1.49
C PHE A 75 5.27 4.68 -1.14
N MET A 76 5.77 3.58 -0.57
CA MET A 76 4.95 2.50 -0.07
C MET A 76 3.91 3.00 0.96
N SER A 77 4.33 3.89 1.86
CA SER A 77 3.44 4.45 2.89
C SER A 77 2.30 5.28 2.28
N VAL A 78 2.57 6.11 1.26
CA VAL A 78 1.49 6.85 0.57
C VAL A 78 0.61 5.93 -0.28
N LEU A 79 1.14 4.85 -0.86
CA LEU A 79 0.30 3.85 -1.53
C LEU A 79 -0.67 3.17 -0.56
N VAL A 80 -0.20 2.82 0.65
CA VAL A 80 -1.06 2.29 1.73
C VAL A 80 -2.11 3.32 2.14
N ALA A 81 -1.73 4.60 2.29
CA ALA A 81 -2.68 5.67 2.57
C ALA A 81 -3.76 5.76 1.46
N CYS A 82 -3.36 5.77 0.18
CA CYS A 82 -4.30 5.75 -0.95
C CYS A 82 -5.21 4.52 -0.95
N SER A 83 -4.69 3.37 -0.52
CA SER A 83 -5.45 2.12 -0.36
C SER A 83 -6.59 2.23 0.65
N HIS A 84 -6.35 2.91 1.78
CA HIS A 84 -7.37 3.13 2.80
C HIS A 84 -8.51 4.05 2.35
N ILE A 85 -8.22 5.04 1.50
CA ILE A 85 -9.20 6.00 0.98
C ILE A 85 -9.74 5.65 -0.42
N GLY A 86 -9.28 4.56 -1.02
CA GLY A 86 -9.73 4.08 -2.33
C GLY A 86 -9.34 4.98 -3.52
N MET A 87 -8.30 5.82 -3.38
CA MET A 87 -7.89 6.76 -4.42
C MET A 87 -6.93 6.13 -5.44
N VAL A 88 -7.49 5.39 -6.41
CA VAL A 88 -6.73 4.68 -7.46
C VAL A 88 -5.82 5.60 -8.27
N SER A 89 -6.34 6.73 -8.76
CA SER A 89 -5.58 7.65 -9.61
C SER A 89 -4.38 8.24 -8.88
N LEU A 90 -4.54 8.52 -7.58
CA LEU A 90 -3.46 9.07 -6.75
C LEU A 90 -2.39 8.02 -6.47
N ALA A 91 -2.79 6.77 -6.18
CA ALA A 91 -1.84 5.68 -6.00
C ALA A 91 -0.98 5.45 -7.24
N LEU A 92 -1.60 5.44 -8.43
CA LEU A 92 -0.89 5.32 -9.70
C LEU A 92 0.03 6.51 -9.98
N HIS A 93 -0.42 7.72 -9.67
CA HIS A 93 0.40 8.92 -9.80
C HIS A 93 1.68 8.80 -8.96
N TYR A 94 1.58 8.40 -7.69
CA TYR A 94 2.77 8.23 -6.84
C TYR A 94 3.67 7.09 -7.29
N PHE A 95 3.10 5.98 -7.76
CA PHE A 95 3.90 4.88 -8.30
C PHE A 95 4.68 5.30 -9.55
N ILE A 96 4.05 6.02 -10.47
CA ILE A 96 4.72 6.55 -11.67
C ILE A 96 5.77 7.58 -11.28
N GLN A 97 5.45 8.52 -10.39
CA GLN A 97 6.39 9.53 -9.88
C GLN A 97 7.63 8.88 -9.25
N MET A 98 7.46 7.81 -8.47
CA MET A 98 8.58 7.07 -7.87
C MET A 98 9.59 6.61 -8.93
N VAL A 99 9.11 6.06 -10.05
CA VAL A 99 9.96 5.52 -11.12
C VAL A 99 10.48 6.63 -12.04
N ALA A 100 9.60 7.51 -12.50
CA ALA A 100 9.91 8.49 -13.54
C ALA A 100 10.68 9.71 -13.01
N ASP A 101 10.31 10.21 -11.83
CA ASP A 101 10.88 11.46 -11.29
C ASP A 101 12.08 11.16 -10.38
N TYR A 102 12.01 10.09 -9.58
CA TYR A 102 13.03 9.74 -8.59
C TYR A 102 13.94 8.57 -9.00
N GLY A 103 13.64 7.86 -10.09
CA GLY A 103 14.44 6.73 -10.54
C GLY A 103 14.50 5.56 -9.53
N LEU A 104 13.50 5.46 -8.64
CA LEU A 104 13.47 4.46 -7.59
C LEU A 104 12.84 3.16 -8.12
N GLU A 105 13.50 2.05 -7.82
CA GLU A 105 13.02 0.72 -8.21
C GLU A 105 11.85 0.28 -7.32
N PRO A 106 10.67 -0.03 -7.90
CA PRO A 106 9.55 -0.55 -7.12
C PRO A 106 9.79 -1.98 -6.63
N TRP A 107 9.61 -2.19 -5.33
CA TRP A 107 9.60 -3.54 -4.73
C TRP A 107 8.25 -4.24 -4.87
N ARG A 108 8.25 -5.54 -4.55
CA ARG A 108 7.08 -6.43 -4.48
C ARG A 108 5.87 -5.76 -3.83
N GLU A 109 6.08 -5.18 -2.66
CA GLU A 109 5.03 -4.59 -1.84
C GLU A 109 4.30 -3.43 -2.54
N HIS A 110 4.98 -2.65 -3.38
CA HIS A 110 4.38 -1.55 -4.14
C HIS A 110 3.39 -2.10 -5.18
N TYR A 111 3.80 -3.14 -5.92
CA TYR A 111 2.93 -3.80 -6.89
C TYR A 111 1.75 -4.48 -6.21
N CYS A 112 1.98 -5.24 -5.13
CA CYS A 112 0.90 -5.92 -4.39
C CYS A 112 -0.15 -4.91 -3.90
N THR A 113 0.29 -3.76 -3.39
CA THR A 113 -0.60 -2.69 -2.92
C THR A 113 -1.41 -2.09 -4.07
N LEU A 114 -0.80 -1.83 -5.22
CA LEU A 114 -1.54 -1.35 -6.40
C LEU A 114 -2.54 -2.36 -6.94
N ILE A 115 -2.17 -3.65 -6.98
CA ILE A 115 -3.06 -4.73 -7.40
C ILE A 115 -4.28 -4.78 -6.48
N ASP A 116 -4.07 -4.72 -5.16
CA ASP A 116 -5.15 -4.68 -4.17
C ASP A 116 -6.07 -3.47 -4.36
N ILE A 117 -5.50 -2.27 -4.57
CA ILE A 117 -6.27 -1.05 -4.84
C ILE A 117 -7.13 -1.20 -6.10
N LEU A 118 -6.52 -1.63 -7.21
CA LEU A 118 -7.22 -1.80 -8.49
C LEU A 118 -8.33 -2.86 -8.38
N ALA A 119 -8.03 -3.98 -7.75
CA ALA A 119 -8.96 -5.08 -7.53
C ALA A 119 -10.17 -4.63 -6.69
N ARG A 120 -9.95 -3.98 -5.54
CA ARG A 120 -11.04 -3.47 -4.69
C ARG A 120 -11.88 -2.38 -5.35
N SER A 121 -11.30 -1.62 -6.27
CA SER A 121 -12.01 -0.61 -7.06
C SER A 121 -12.72 -1.16 -8.30
N GLY A 122 -12.82 -2.49 -8.47
CA GLY A 122 -13.50 -3.12 -9.60
C GLY A 122 -12.73 -3.04 -10.92
N GLN A 123 -11.47 -2.60 -10.89
CA GLN A 123 -10.61 -2.48 -12.09
C GLN A 123 -9.79 -3.77 -12.29
N ALA A 124 -10.47 -4.91 -12.24
CA ALA A 124 -9.84 -6.24 -12.27
C ALA A 124 -8.96 -6.46 -13.51
N SER A 125 -9.36 -5.96 -14.68
CA SER A 125 -8.53 -6.06 -15.90
C SER A 125 -7.18 -5.35 -15.76
N ARG A 126 -7.18 -4.15 -15.16
CA ARG A 126 -5.93 -3.40 -14.93
C ARG A 126 -5.07 -4.06 -13.85
N ALA A 127 -5.71 -4.66 -12.84
CA ALA A 127 -5.02 -5.44 -11.83
C ALA A 127 -4.35 -6.68 -12.45
N ASP A 128 -5.05 -7.39 -13.33
CA ASP A 128 -4.52 -8.54 -14.11
C ASP A 128 -3.36 -8.14 -15.02
N ASP A 129 -3.48 -7.02 -15.73
CA ASP A 129 -2.37 -6.46 -16.53
C ASP A 129 -1.15 -6.17 -15.64
N LEU A 130 -1.36 -5.57 -14.46
CA LEU A 130 -0.27 -5.25 -13.55
C LEU A 130 0.41 -6.52 -13.01
N VAL A 131 -0.35 -7.56 -12.67
CA VAL A 131 0.18 -8.86 -12.20
C VAL A 131 1.08 -9.50 -13.27
N LYS A 132 0.67 -9.46 -14.53
CA LYS A 132 1.43 -10.02 -15.67
C LYS A 132 2.71 -9.25 -15.99
N ASN A 133 2.75 -7.96 -15.67
CA ASN A 133 3.89 -7.08 -15.92
C ASN A 133 4.80 -6.90 -14.69
N MET A 134 4.59 -7.67 -13.61
CA MET A 134 5.51 -7.66 -12.48
C MET A 134 6.88 -8.21 -12.91
N PRO A 135 8.00 -7.60 -12.49
CA PRO A 135 9.34 -8.08 -12.82
C PRO A 135 9.77 -9.32 -12.00
N PHE A 136 8.87 -9.90 -11.21
CA PHE A 136 9.08 -11.06 -10.35
C PHE A 136 7.78 -11.86 -10.24
N GLU A 137 7.87 -13.09 -9.76
CA GLU A 137 6.72 -13.98 -9.63
C GLU A 137 5.68 -13.43 -8.62
N PRO A 138 4.40 -13.27 -9.03
CA PRO A 138 3.34 -12.85 -8.13
C PRO A 138 3.13 -13.89 -7.02
N ASP A 139 3.01 -13.42 -5.78
CA ASP A 139 2.76 -14.29 -4.63
C ASP A 139 1.26 -14.58 -4.42
N ARG A 140 0.99 -15.46 -3.45
CA ARG A 140 -0.36 -15.84 -3.04
C ARG A 140 -1.21 -14.63 -2.63
N VAL A 141 -0.62 -13.60 -2.02
CA VAL A 141 -1.35 -12.42 -1.54
C VAL A 141 -1.84 -11.59 -2.72
N SER A 142 -1.00 -11.37 -3.73
CA SER A 142 -1.36 -10.70 -4.98
C SER A 142 -2.50 -11.41 -5.72
N TRP A 143 -2.41 -12.74 -5.85
CA TRP A 143 -3.49 -13.52 -6.48
C TRP A 143 -4.79 -13.47 -5.68
N GLY A 144 -4.70 -13.56 -4.34
CA GLY A 144 -5.87 -13.44 -3.47
C GLY A 144 -6.55 -12.07 -3.57
N ALA A 145 -5.77 -10.99 -3.63
CA ALA A 145 -6.27 -9.63 -3.82
C ALA A 145 -6.98 -9.49 -5.19
N LEU A 146 -6.35 -9.99 -6.27
CA LEU A 146 -6.94 -9.99 -7.61
C LEU A 146 -8.27 -10.75 -7.65
N LEU A 147 -8.31 -11.96 -7.07
CA LEU A 147 -9.51 -12.79 -7.01
C LEU A 147 -10.62 -12.14 -6.21
N GLY A 148 -10.31 -11.55 -5.04
CA GLY A 148 -11.27 -10.82 -4.22
C GLY A 148 -11.85 -9.58 -4.91
N GLY A 149 -11.10 -8.95 -5.84
CA GLY A 149 -11.61 -7.86 -6.65
C GLY A 149 -12.45 -8.28 -7.85
N CYS A 150 -12.27 -9.51 -8.34
CA CYS A 150 -13.04 -10.01 -9.49
C CYS A 150 -14.55 -10.07 -9.19
N SER A 151 -14.94 -10.31 -7.94
CA SER A 151 -16.35 -10.40 -7.53
C SER A 151 -17.13 -9.09 -7.73
N ARG A 152 -16.41 -7.97 -7.78
CA ARG A 152 -16.95 -6.61 -7.98
C ARG A 152 -17.00 -6.17 -9.45
N ALA A 153 -16.50 -6.98 -10.37
CA ALA A 153 -16.31 -6.61 -11.77
C ALA A 153 -16.98 -7.61 -12.71
N THR A 154 -17.57 -7.11 -13.80
CA THR A 154 -18.22 -7.96 -14.81
C THR A 154 -17.20 -8.61 -15.74
N ASN A 155 -17.51 -9.80 -16.27
CA ASN A 155 -16.67 -10.54 -17.23
C ASN A 155 -15.28 -10.96 -16.73
N THR A 156 -15.10 -11.17 -15.44
CA THR A 156 -13.81 -11.55 -14.82
C THR A 156 -13.67 -13.04 -14.55
N ASN A 157 -14.57 -13.89 -15.05
CA ASN A 157 -14.57 -15.36 -14.85
C ASN A 157 -13.18 -15.99 -15.08
N TYR A 158 -12.54 -15.62 -16.19
CA TYR A 158 -11.21 -16.12 -16.54
C TYR A 158 -10.15 -15.66 -15.53
N ILE A 159 -10.17 -14.37 -15.16
CA ILE A 159 -9.21 -13.78 -14.21
C ILE A 159 -9.37 -14.43 -12.83
N ALA A 160 -10.61 -14.63 -12.38
CA ALA A 160 -10.93 -15.29 -11.12
C ALA A 160 -10.42 -16.74 -11.10
N ALA A 161 -10.71 -17.51 -12.15
CA ALA A 161 -10.23 -18.90 -12.25
C ALA A 161 -8.69 -18.98 -12.29
N LEU A 162 -8.05 -18.10 -13.07
CA LEU A 162 -6.59 -18.02 -13.17
C LEU A 162 -5.96 -17.68 -11.81
N ALA A 163 -6.49 -16.69 -11.11
CA ALA A 163 -5.99 -16.29 -9.81
C ALA A 163 -6.11 -17.42 -8.78
N ALA A 164 -7.27 -18.08 -8.72
CA ALA A 164 -7.50 -19.21 -7.82
C ALA A 164 -6.56 -20.39 -8.12
N GLN A 165 -6.34 -20.72 -9.40
CA GLN A 165 -5.43 -21.78 -9.79
C GLN A 165 -3.99 -21.48 -9.35
N ASN A 166 -3.50 -20.26 -9.58
CA ASN A 166 -2.16 -19.87 -9.16
C ASN A 166 -1.99 -19.92 -7.63
N MET A 167 -3.02 -19.54 -6.86
CA MET A 167 -2.99 -19.70 -5.40
C MET A 167 -2.85 -21.16 -4.96
N LEU A 168 -3.57 -22.08 -5.61
CA LEU A 168 -3.49 -23.52 -5.31
C LEU A 168 -2.14 -24.13 -5.70
N VAL A 169 -1.52 -23.67 -6.79
CA VAL A 169 -0.17 -24.10 -7.17
C VAL A 169 0.85 -23.66 -6.12
N LEU A 170 0.74 -22.42 -5.62
CA LEU A 170 1.63 -21.89 -4.59
C LEU A 170 1.38 -22.52 -3.21
N ALA A 171 0.14 -22.90 -2.90
CA ALA A 171 -0.25 -23.49 -1.62
C ALA A 171 -1.39 -24.53 -1.80
N PRO A 172 -1.07 -25.80 -2.11
CA PRO A 172 -2.07 -26.82 -2.42
C PRO A 172 -3.07 -27.16 -1.31
N GLY A 173 -2.72 -26.88 -0.04
CA GLY A 173 -3.58 -27.12 1.13
C GLY A 173 -4.42 -25.91 1.57
N ASP A 174 -4.39 -24.81 0.82
CA ASP A 174 -5.05 -23.57 1.21
C ASP A 174 -6.54 -23.55 0.83
N GLY A 175 -7.39 -23.25 1.82
CA GLY A 175 -8.84 -23.11 1.64
C GLY A 175 -9.26 -21.75 1.07
N ALA A 176 -8.40 -20.73 1.12
CA ALA A 176 -8.75 -19.36 0.72
C ALA A 176 -9.25 -19.21 -0.73
N PRO A 177 -8.67 -19.89 -1.75
CA PRO A 177 -9.13 -19.78 -3.14
C PRO A 177 -10.58 -20.22 -3.32
N TYR A 178 -10.99 -21.28 -2.61
CA TYR A 178 -12.36 -21.80 -2.67
C TYR A 178 -13.37 -20.84 -2.06
N VAL A 179 -13.03 -20.24 -0.91
CA VAL A 179 -13.88 -19.22 -0.26
C VAL A 179 -14.07 -18.02 -1.17
N LEU A 180 -13.00 -17.53 -1.79
CA LEU A 180 -13.08 -16.38 -2.69
C LEU A 180 -13.84 -16.68 -3.98
N LEU A 181 -13.70 -17.89 -4.55
CA LEU A 181 -14.51 -18.33 -5.70
C LEU A 181 -15.99 -18.50 -5.36
N ALA A 182 -16.32 -19.01 -4.17
CA ALA A 182 -17.70 -19.11 -3.71
C ALA A 182 -18.34 -17.71 -3.62
N ASN A 183 -17.65 -16.77 -2.97
CA ASN A 183 -18.08 -15.37 -2.89
C ASN A 183 -18.25 -14.73 -4.28
N TYR A 184 -17.31 -15.00 -5.20
CA TYR A 184 -17.42 -14.57 -6.60
C TYR A 184 -18.69 -15.09 -7.27
N SER A 185 -18.98 -16.40 -7.14
CA SER A 185 -20.15 -17.02 -7.76
C SER A 185 -21.46 -16.44 -7.23
N GLU A 186 -21.56 -16.17 -5.93
CA GLU A 186 -22.73 -15.54 -5.32
C GLU A 186 -22.94 -14.10 -5.79
N GLU A 187 -21.89 -13.29 -5.86
CA GLU A 187 -21.99 -11.89 -6.34
C GLU A 187 -22.31 -11.82 -7.84
N SER A 188 -21.72 -12.70 -8.66
CA SER A 188 -21.98 -12.76 -10.11
C SER A 188 -23.42 -13.15 -10.46
N SER A 189 -24.12 -13.87 -9.57
CA SER A 189 -25.53 -14.28 -9.75
C SER A 189 -26.55 -13.17 -9.45
N LYS A 190 -26.12 -12.06 -8.84
CA LYS A 190 -26.96 -10.91 -8.46
C LYS A 190 -26.96 -9.77 -9.49
N LEU A 191 -26.10 -9.84 -10.51
CA LEU A 191 -25.91 -8.85 -11.58
C LEU A 191 -26.66 -9.27 -12.84
#